data_AF-A0A268KCM8-F1
#
_entry.id   AF-A0A268KCM8-F1
#
_cell.length_a   1.000
_cell.length_b   1.000
_cell.length_c   1.000
_cell.angle_alpha   90.00
_cell.angle_beta   90.00
_cell.angle_gamma   90.00
#
_symmetry.space_group_name_H-M   'P 1'
#
loop_
_entity.id
_entity.type
_entity.pdbx_description
1 polymer ?
#
loop_
_entity_poly.entity_id
_entity_poly.type
_entity_poly.pdbx_seq_one_letter_code
_entity_poly.pdbx_strand_id
1 'polypeptide(L)'
;MNIRVFTVGSLIPGRLIVKSIVTPIVTEKPKPVEIIVEQNGSRYDIHPVKGKLLDAALNQGKPIQYKCRKGTCGQCTVKVLQGHGLSQPNDKEYTKLKNEVENGYRLACQAEIL
;
A
#
# COMPACT_ATOMS: atom_id res chain seq x y z
N MET A 1 66.12 -21.20 -16.10
CA MET A 1 65.79 -20.35 -17.26
C MET A 1 64.97 -19.17 -16.78
N ASN A 2 65.36 -17.98 -17.25
CA ASN A 2 64.98 -16.69 -16.72
C ASN A 2 63.53 -16.28 -17.00
N ILE A 3 62.95 -15.60 -16.00
CA ILE A 3 61.81 -14.68 -16.00
C ILE A 3 61.31 -14.20 -17.37
N ARG A 4 60.02 -14.45 -17.66
CA ARG A 4 59.17 -13.54 -18.44
C ARG A 4 57.74 -13.63 -17.89
N VAL A 5 57.47 -12.82 -16.87
CA VAL A 5 56.10 -12.56 -16.39
C VAL A 5 55.36 -11.80 -17.47
N PHE A 6 54.23 -12.39 -17.85
CA PHE A 6 53.42 -12.02 -18.99
C PHE A 6 52.65 -10.71 -18.75
N THR A 7 52.64 -9.94 -19.83
CA THR A 7 51.79 -8.82 -20.22
C THR A 7 50.61 -8.48 -19.29
N VAL A 8 50.74 -7.28 -18.72
CA VAL A 8 49.70 -6.34 -18.32
C VAL A 8 48.33 -6.58 -18.97
N GLY A 9 47.34 -6.86 -18.13
CA GLY A 9 45.94 -6.98 -18.51
C GLY A 9 45.08 -6.80 -17.28
N SER A 10 45.17 -5.62 -16.65
CA SER A 10 44.15 -5.12 -15.75
C SER A 10 42.77 -5.31 -16.39
N LEU A 11 41.77 -5.74 -15.62
CA LEU A 11 40.53 -4.98 -15.38
C LEU A 11 39.43 -5.87 -14.74
N ILE A 12 39.38 -5.79 -13.41
CA ILE A 12 38.20 -5.64 -12.54
C ILE A 12 37.17 -6.82 -12.42
N PRO A 13 36.90 -7.30 -11.17
CA PRO A 13 35.93 -8.35 -10.86
C PRO A 13 34.49 -7.84 -10.66
N GLY A 14 33.51 -8.74 -10.87
CA GLY A 14 32.25 -8.81 -10.12
C GLY A 14 31.25 -7.66 -10.28
N ARG A 15 30.29 -7.80 -11.20
CA ARG A 15 29.06 -6.98 -11.22
C ARG A 15 27.84 -7.81 -10.83
N LEU A 16 27.62 -7.93 -9.53
CA LEU A 16 26.34 -8.35 -8.95
C LEU A 16 25.30 -7.25 -9.25
N ILE A 17 24.27 -7.60 -10.01
CA ILE A 17 23.15 -6.70 -10.26
C ILE A 17 22.12 -6.97 -9.17
N VAL A 18 22.08 -6.04 -8.23
CA VAL A 18 21.25 -6.04 -7.02
C VAL A 18 19.77 -5.93 -7.41
N LYS A 19 18.95 -6.82 -6.83
CA LYS A 19 17.49 -6.82 -6.90
C LYS A 19 16.97 -5.49 -6.33
N SER A 20 16.42 -4.64 -7.20
CA SER A 20 15.87 -3.34 -6.83
C SER A 20 14.69 -3.50 -5.87
N ILE A 21 14.98 -3.40 -4.58
CA ILE A 21 14.01 -3.17 -3.52
C ILE A 21 13.80 -1.66 -3.51
N VAL A 22 12.77 -1.20 -4.20
CA VAL A 22 12.34 0.21 -4.11
C VAL A 22 11.45 0.32 -2.88
N THR A 23 12.05 0.56 -1.73
CA THR A 23 11.34 1.08 -0.56
C THR A 23 11.22 2.58 -0.76
N PRO A 24 10.01 3.16 -0.92
CA PRO A 24 9.86 4.59 -0.73
C PRO A 24 10.00 4.88 0.76
N ILE A 25 11.17 5.41 1.14
CA ILE A 25 11.35 6.47 2.13
C ILE A 25 10.02 7.06 2.66
N VAL A 26 9.62 6.68 3.88
CA VAL A 26 8.58 7.37 4.65
C VAL A 26 9.28 8.20 5.72
N THR A 27 9.36 9.50 5.46
CA THR A 27 9.79 10.55 6.37
C THR A 27 8.74 10.80 7.46
N GLU A 28 9.22 10.73 8.71
CA GLU A 28 8.90 11.53 9.90
C GLU A 28 7.44 11.70 10.40
N LYS A 29 7.29 11.34 11.69
CA LYS A 29 6.10 11.33 12.56
C LYS A 29 5.32 12.66 12.58
N PRO A 30 4.00 12.59 12.70
CA PRO A 30 3.39 12.76 14.02
C PRO A 30 2.45 11.60 14.33
N LYS A 31 2.48 11.13 15.58
CA LYS A 31 1.70 9.99 16.12
C LYS A 31 0.29 9.94 15.51
N PRO A 32 -0.04 8.95 14.66
CA PRO A 32 -1.38 8.97 14.12
C PRO A 32 -2.06 7.60 14.30
N VAL A 33 -3.34 7.66 14.63
CA VAL A 33 -4.17 6.51 15.00
C VAL A 33 -4.12 5.48 13.89
N GLU A 34 -3.52 4.31 14.15
CA GLU A 34 -3.38 3.24 13.15
C GLU A 34 -4.77 2.84 12.64
N ILE A 35 -4.93 2.85 11.32
CA ILE A 35 -6.16 2.38 10.68
C ILE A 35 -5.96 0.89 10.40
N ILE A 36 -6.74 0.04 11.06
CA ILE A 36 -6.72 -1.40 10.85
C ILE A 36 -7.90 -1.75 9.97
N VAL A 37 -7.61 -2.26 8.78
CA VAL A 37 -8.63 -2.78 7.86
C VAL A 37 -8.42 -4.25 7.58
N GLU A 38 -9.50 -4.97 7.34
CA GLU A 38 -9.48 -6.38 6.96
C GLU A 38 -10.09 -6.56 5.57
N GLN A 39 -9.41 -7.29 4.71
CA GLN A 39 -9.92 -7.64 3.38
C GLN A 39 -9.63 -9.09 3.09
N ASN A 40 -10.68 -9.86 2.76
CA ASN A 40 -10.57 -11.28 2.41
C ASN A 40 -9.80 -12.10 3.48
N GLY A 41 -10.02 -11.78 4.77
CA GLY A 41 -9.33 -12.40 5.91
C GLY A 41 -7.90 -11.92 6.16
N SER A 42 -7.35 -11.02 5.34
CA SER A 42 -6.04 -10.40 5.56
C SER A 42 -6.20 -9.04 6.23
N ARG A 43 -5.52 -8.84 7.36
CA ARG A 43 -5.50 -7.56 8.07
C ARG A 43 -4.34 -6.69 7.60
N TYR A 44 -4.62 -5.41 7.44
CA TYR A 44 -3.67 -4.41 6.98
C TYR A 44 -3.69 -3.20 7.90
N ASP A 45 -2.53 -2.92 8.47
CA ASP A 45 -2.30 -1.74 9.31
C ASP A 45 -1.83 -0.60 8.40
N ILE A 46 -2.69 0.39 8.24
CA ILE A 46 -2.47 1.54 7.36
C ILE A 46 -2.28 2.74 8.26
N HIS A 47 -1.13 3.41 8.10
CA HIS A 47 -0.94 4.71 8.70
C HIS A 47 -1.92 5.71 8.08
N PRO A 48 -2.67 6.47 8.87
CA PRO A 48 -3.57 7.50 8.36
C PRO A 48 -2.74 8.60 7.67
N VAL A 49 -2.72 8.56 6.34
CA VAL A 49 -2.11 9.58 5.50
C VAL A 49 -3.24 10.29 4.77
N LYS A 50 -3.26 11.63 4.83
CA LYS A 50 -4.26 12.46 4.17
C LYS A 50 -4.42 12.06 2.70
N GLY A 51 -5.65 11.76 2.29
CA GLY A 51 -5.96 11.32 0.92
C GLY A 51 -6.83 10.08 0.89
N LYS A 52 -6.81 9.33 -0.22
CA LYS A 52 -7.61 8.10 -0.36
C LYS A 52 -6.99 6.96 0.44
N LEU A 53 -7.82 6.18 1.13
CA LEU A 53 -7.36 5.03 1.90
C LEU A 53 -6.63 3.99 1.03
N LEU A 54 -7.12 3.76 -0.19
CA LEU A 54 -6.45 2.88 -1.14
C LEU A 54 -5.03 3.36 -1.46
N ASP A 55 -4.85 4.64 -1.76
CA ASP A 55 -3.53 5.18 -2.09
C ASP A 55 -2.59 5.13 -0.88
N ALA A 56 -3.08 5.46 0.32
CA ALA A 56 -2.31 5.32 1.56
C ALA A 56 -1.83 3.88 1.78
N ALA A 57 -2.70 2.90 1.55
CA ALA A 57 -2.35 1.48 1.66
C ALA A 57 -1.31 1.04 0.61
N LEU A 58 -1.49 1.45 -0.65
CA LEU A 58 -0.57 1.11 -1.73
C LEU A 58 0.82 1.74 -1.54
N ASN A 59 0.88 3.00 -1.09
CA ASN A 59 2.12 3.69 -0.76
C ASN A 59 2.89 2.98 0.36
N GLN A 60 2.17 2.37 1.31
CA GLN A 60 2.75 1.57 2.39
C GLN A 60 3.04 0.12 2.01
N GLY A 61 2.82 -0.26 0.75
CA GLY A 61 3.05 -1.62 0.26
C GLY A 61 2.03 -2.65 0.76
N LYS A 62 0.85 -2.23 1.22
CA LYS A 62 -0.24 -3.14 1.60
C LYS A 62 -0.98 -3.57 0.33
N PRO A 63 -1.02 -4.88 0.00
CA PRO A 63 -1.63 -5.39 -1.23
C PRO A 63 -3.17 -5.46 -1.11
N ILE A 64 -3.82 -4.32 -0.93
CA ILE A 64 -5.29 -4.25 -1.00
C ILE A 64 -5.73 -4.63 -2.41
N GLN A 65 -6.70 -5.52 -2.53
CA GLN A 65 -7.28 -5.88 -3.81
C GLN A 65 -8.10 -4.69 -4.33
N TYR A 66 -7.76 -4.20 -5.52
CA TYR A 66 -8.52 -3.16 -6.21
C TYR A 66 -8.55 -3.46 -7.71
N LYS A 67 -9.55 -2.90 -8.41
CA LYS A 67 -9.68 -3.07 -9.87
C LYS A 67 -9.98 -1.75 -10.57
N CYS A 68 -11.15 -1.18 -10.29
CA CYS A 68 -11.67 -0.03 -11.03
C CYS A 68 -11.25 1.34 -10.47
N ARG A 69 -10.92 1.44 -9.17
CA ARG A 69 -10.66 2.69 -8.42
C ARG A 69 -11.77 3.77 -8.48
N LYS A 70 -12.91 3.50 -9.14
CA LYS A 70 -14.03 4.44 -9.34
C LYS A 70 -15.21 4.23 -8.37
N GLY A 71 -15.13 3.21 -7.51
CA GLY A 71 -16.22 2.80 -6.60
C GLY A 71 -17.35 2.00 -7.26
N THR A 72 -17.16 1.47 -8.47
CA THR A 72 -18.22 0.76 -9.22
C THR A 72 -18.11 -0.76 -9.20
N CYS A 73 -16.92 -1.30 -8.94
CA CYS A 73 -16.65 -2.74 -9.00
C CYS A 73 -16.77 -3.47 -7.65
N GLY A 74 -16.64 -2.77 -6.51
CA GLY A 74 -16.68 -3.38 -5.18
C GLY A 74 -15.44 -4.20 -4.80
N GLN A 75 -14.43 -4.35 -5.66
CA GLN A 75 -13.25 -5.14 -5.32
C GLN A 75 -12.42 -4.52 -4.18
N CYS A 76 -12.47 -3.18 -4.06
CA CYS A 76 -11.79 -2.42 -3.02
C CYS A 76 -12.55 -2.43 -1.67
N THR A 77 -13.54 -3.31 -1.49
CA THR A 77 -14.28 -3.44 -0.22
C THR A 77 -13.34 -3.95 0.86
N VAL A 78 -13.29 -3.21 1.96
CA VAL A 78 -12.53 -3.54 3.16
C VAL A 78 -13.41 -3.33 4.38
N LYS A 79 -13.21 -4.13 5.42
CA LYS A 79 -13.86 -3.95 6.71
C LYS A 79 -12.95 -3.09 7.58
N VAL A 80 -13.44 -1.95 8.05
CA VAL A 80 -12.68 -1.09 8.95
C VAL A 80 -12.89 -1.61 10.36
N LEU A 81 -11.83 -2.15 10.97
CA LEU A 81 -11.84 -2.59 12.37
C LEU A 81 -11.52 -1.40 13.29
N GLN A 82 -10.60 -0.55 12.87
CA GLN A 82 -10.17 0.63 13.61
C GLN A 82 -9.82 1.73 12.62
N GLY A 83 -10.37 2.94 12.78
CA GLY A 83 -10.23 3.98 11.78
C GLY A 83 -10.95 5.28 12.14
N HIS A 84 -10.63 5.83 13.32
CA HIS A 84 -11.18 7.10 13.81
C HIS A 84 -10.57 8.29 13.04
N GLY A 85 -10.88 8.39 11.75
CA GLY A 85 -10.34 9.41 10.85
C GLY A 85 -10.77 9.23 9.40
N LEU A 86 -11.75 8.36 9.13
CA LEU A 86 -12.27 8.17 7.78
C LEU A 86 -13.44 9.13 7.53
N SER A 87 -13.55 9.58 6.28
CA SER A 87 -14.70 10.31 5.78
C SER A 87 -15.98 9.51 5.96
N GLN A 88 -17.13 10.18 5.82
CA GLN A 88 -18.42 9.49 5.82
C GLN A 88 -18.59 8.63 4.55
N PRO A 89 -19.47 7.62 4.58
CA PRO A 89 -19.74 6.83 3.40
C PRO A 89 -20.38 7.63 2.28
N ASN A 90 -19.87 7.46 1.08
CA ASN A 90 -20.35 8.15 -0.11
C ASN A 90 -21.54 7.40 -0.75
N ASP A 91 -22.34 8.06 -1.58
CA ASP A 91 -23.52 7.46 -2.23
C ASP A 91 -23.20 6.17 -3.01
N LYS A 92 -22.00 6.10 -3.59
CA LYS A 92 -21.52 4.91 -4.33
C LYS A 92 -21.31 3.71 -3.42
N GLU A 93 -20.87 3.95 -2.19
CA GLU A 93 -20.67 2.90 -1.18
C GLU A 93 -22.03 2.39 -0.74
N TYR A 94 -22.97 3.27 -0.44
CA TYR A 94 -24.36 2.88 -0.15
C TYR A 94 -25.01 2.14 -1.32
N THR A 95 -24.76 2.56 -2.55
CA THR A 95 -25.32 1.88 -3.74
C THR A 95 -24.80 0.44 -3.88
N LYS A 96 -23.53 0.20 -3.54
CA LYS A 96 -22.89 -1.11 -3.71
C LYS A 96 -22.98 -2.02 -2.49
N LEU A 97 -22.68 -1.49 -1.31
CA LEU A 97 -22.64 -2.22 -0.05
C LEU A 97 -23.97 -2.15 0.69
N LYS A 98 -24.79 -1.12 0.46
CA LYS A 98 -26.10 -0.93 1.12
C LYS A 98 -25.96 -1.08 2.65
N ASN A 99 -26.50 -2.16 3.20
CA ASN A 99 -26.50 -2.47 4.64
C ASN A 99 -25.11 -2.92 5.15
N GLU A 100 -24.20 -3.36 4.27
CA GLU A 100 -22.84 -3.73 4.68
C GLU A 100 -22.04 -2.50 5.13
N VAL A 101 -22.39 -1.29 4.66
CA VAL A 101 -21.79 -0.04 5.12
C VAL A 101 -21.95 0.13 6.64
N GLU A 102 -23.13 -0.23 7.15
CA GLU A 102 -23.45 -0.18 8.58
C GLU A 102 -22.71 -1.23 9.39
N ASN A 103 -22.32 -2.34 8.75
CA ASN A 103 -21.51 -3.41 9.35
C ASN A 103 -19.99 -3.08 9.37
N GLY A 104 -19.62 -1.84 9.02
CA GLY A 104 -18.24 -1.37 9.00
C GLY A 104 -17.49 -1.70 7.71
N TYR A 105 -18.18 -2.15 6.65
CA TYR A 105 -17.55 -2.30 5.34
C TYR A 105 -17.52 -0.98 4.58
N ARG A 106 -16.38 -0.66 3.98
CA ARG A 106 -16.14 0.60 3.25
C ARG A 106 -15.42 0.27 1.95
N LEU A 107 -15.59 1.10 0.92
CA LEU A 107 -14.79 1.03 -0.29
C LEU A 107 -13.49 1.80 -0.07
N ALA A 108 -12.35 1.12 0.05
CA ALA A 108 -11.04 1.73 0.22
C ALA A 108 -10.70 2.78 -0.86
N CYS A 109 -11.25 2.61 -2.06
CA CYS A 109 -11.04 3.53 -3.18
C CYS A 109 -11.93 4.78 -3.17
N GLN A 110 -12.93 4.87 -2.30
CA GLN A 110 -13.76 6.07 -2.10
C GLN A 110 -13.62 6.65 -0.69
N ALA A 111 -13.22 5.83 0.29
CA ALA A 111 -12.89 6.27 1.63
C ALA A 111 -11.69 7.21 1.61
N GLU A 112 -11.84 8.37 2.25
CA GLU A 112 -10.78 9.35 2.44
C GLU A 112 -10.38 9.37 3.90
N ILE A 113 -9.09 9.55 4.14
CA ILE A 113 -8.52 9.78 5.45
C ILE A 113 -8.43 11.30 5.63
N LEU A 114 -9.09 11.81 6.68
CA LEU A 114 -9.20 13.23 7.02
C LEU A 114 -8.00 13.71 7.85
#